data_AF-A0A969QXK7-F1
#
_entry.id   AF-A0A969QXK7-F1
#
_cell.length_a   1.000
_cell.length_b   1.000
_cell.length_c   1.000
_cell.angle_alpha   90.00
_cell.angle_beta   90.00
_cell.angle_gamma   90.00
#
_symmetry.space_group_name_H-M   'P 1'
#
loop_
_entity.id
_entity.type
_entity.pdbx_description
1 polymer ?
#
loop_
_entity_poly.entity_id
_entity_poly.type
_entity_poly.pdbx_seq_one_letter_code
_entity_poly.pdbx_strand_id
1 'polypeptide(L)'
;ACPKGWEALTVLDSPDRATTPLLRDTNGKLQPVGWDTALRTFVDRMRAVQSAHGPHSVAFLSTGQIVTEEMALLGAVAKFGMGIRHGDANTRQCMATAVVAYKQAFGFDAPPYTYDDLEQSDTIFLVGDQSFGTFAGVMYVERSDPGIFNRLLGRSHAVQPFAG
;
A
#
# COMPACT_ATOMS: atom_id res chain seq x y z
N ALA A 1 14.13 -14.05 4.80
CA ALA A 1 13.55 -12.99 3.95
C ALA A 1 13.35 -13.55 2.55
N CYS A 2 12.30 -13.15 1.82
CA CYS A 2 12.14 -13.55 0.41
C CYS A 2 13.17 -12.80 -0.47
N PRO A 3 13.38 -13.21 -1.74
CA PRO A 3 14.36 -12.56 -2.62
C PRO A 3 14.20 -11.03 -2.73
N LYS A 4 12.95 -10.55 -2.73
CA LYS A 4 12.65 -9.11 -2.75
C LYS A 4 13.17 -8.36 -1.52
N GLY A 5 13.19 -9.02 -0.36
CA GLY A 5 13.72 -8.43 0.87
C GLY A 5 15.24 -8.40 0.91
N TRP A 6 15.90 -9.40 0.32
CA TRP A 6 17.37 -9.39 0.17
C TRP A 6 17.84 -8.32 -0.82
N GLU A 7 17.10 -8.12 -1.91
CA GLU A 7 17.41 -7.14 -2.96
C GLU A 7 16.79 -5.75 -2.70
N ALA A 8 16.26 -5.49 -1.50
CA ALA A 8 15.47 -4.29 -1.22
C ALA A 8 16.26 -2.99 -1.41
N LEU A 9 17.59 -3.01 -1.26
CA LEU A 9 18.44 -1.83 -1.43
C LEU A 9 18.90 -1.62 -2.87
N THR A 10 18.90 -2.67 -3.70
CA THR A 10 19.42 -2.65 -5.08
C THR A 10 18.68 -1.62 -5.96
N VAL A 11 17.39 -1.39 -5.68
CA VAL A 11 16.58 -0.40 -6.40
C VAL A 11 17.01 1.05 -6.15
N LEU A 12 17.75 1.32 -5.07
CA LEU A 12 18.22 2.68 -4.73
C LEU A 12 19.35 3.15 -5.65
N ASP A 13 20.09 2.22 -6.26
CA ASP A 13 21.20 2.44 -7.18
C ASP A 13 20.77 2.46 -8.66
N SER A 14 19.46 2.41 -8.93
CA SER A 14 18.95 2.39 -10.30
C SER A 14 19.34 3.65 -11.08
N PRO A 15 19.87 3.52 -12.32
CA PRO A 15 20.31 4.67 -13.11
C PRO A 15 19.16 5.59 -13.55
N ASP A 16 17.92 5.12 -13.53
CA ASP A 16 16.71 5.87 -13.86
C ASP A 16 16.03 6.51 -12.64
N ARG A 17 16.67 6.45 -11.47
CA ARG A 17 16.16 7.09 -10.25
C ARG A 17 16.03 8.60 -10.45
N ALA A 18 14.84 9.13 -10.18
CA ALA A 18 14.57 10.57 -10.26
C ALA A 18 15.36 11.32 -9.19
N THR A 19 16.31 12.16 -9.61
CA THR A 19 17.20 12.95 -8.73
C THR A 19 16.98 14.46 -8.87
N THR A 20 16.24 14.92 -9.89
CA THR A 20 15.98 16.32 -10.17
C THR A 20 14.50 16.52 -10.55
N PRO A 21 13.85 17.63 -10.16
CA PRO A 21 12.49 17.90 -10.56
C PRO A 21 12.41 18.22 -12.05
N LEU A 22 11.33 17.76 -12.69
CA LEU A 22 11.07 17.92 -14.11
C LEU A 22 9.75 18.68 -14.33
N LEU A 23 9.72 19.62 -15.28
CA LEU A 23 8.50 20.29 -15.73
C LEU A 23 8.26 20.03 -17.22
N ARG A 24 6.99 19.92 -17.61
CA ARG A 24 6.61 19.81 -19.03
C ARG A 24 6.66 21.18 -19.70
N ASP A 25 7.33 21.25 -20.84
CA ASP A 25 7.32 22.42 -21.73
C ASP A 25 6.02 22.49 -22.57
N THR A 26 5.90 23.51 -23.42
CA THR A 26 4.75 23.73 -24.30
C THR A 26 4.53 22.60 -25.31
N ASN A 27 5.56 21.80 -25.59
CA ASN A 27 5.51 20.64 -26.48
C ASN A 27 5.25 19.33 -25.68
N GLY A 28 5.03 19.43 -24.37
CA GLY A 28 4.78 18.32 -23.47
C GLY A 28 6.02 17.53 -23.04
N LYS A 29 7.23 17.95 -23.43
CA LYS A 29 8.48 17.25 -23.09
C LYS A 29 8.93 17.65 -21.69
N LEU A 30 9.40 16.67 -20.90
CA LEU A 30 9.93 16.88 -19.56
C LEU A 30 11.32 17.52 -19.63
N GLN A 31 11.51 18.61 -18.90
CA GLN A 31 12.76 19.36 -18.82
C GLN A 31 13.19 19.52 -17.35
N PRO A 32 14.49 19.35 -17.03
CA PRO A 32 15.00 19.59 -15.69
C PRO A 32 14.83 21.05 -15.26
N VAL A 33 14.44 21.25 -14.00
CA VAL A 33 14.34 22.59 -13.39
C VAL A 33 14.93 22.58 -11.98
N GLY A 34 15.16 23.77 -11.41
CA GLY A 34 15.52 23.90 -9.99
C GLY A 34 14.31 23.69 -9.07
N TRP A 35 14.56 23.28 -7.82
CA TRP A 35 13.53 23.07 -6.80
C TRP A 35 12.64 24.30 -6.57
N ASP A 36 13.22 25.51 -6.52
CA ASP A 36 12.44 26.74 -6.34
C ASP A 36 11.47 27.00 -7.48
N THR A 37 11.86 26.67 -8.72
CA THR A 37 10.99 26.81 -9.89
C THR A 37 9.89 25.76 -9.86
N ALA A 38 10.21 24.51 -9.51
CA ALA A 38 9.24 23.43 -9.40
C ALA A 38 8.17 23.74 -8.34
N LEU A 39 8.59 24.13 -7.13
CA LEU A 39 7.69 24.43 -6.02
C LEU A 39 6.82 25.67 -6.30
N ARG A 40 7.38 26.76 -6.82
CA ARG A 40 6.59 27.94 -7.22
C ARG A 40 5.55 27.58 -8.27
N THR A 41 5.96 26.83 -9.31
CA THR A 41 5.05 26.39 -10.36
C THR A 41 3.90 25.54 -9.80
N PHE A 42 4.19 24.62 -8.87
CA PHE A 42 3.17 23.82 -8.20
C PHE A 42 2.18 24.70 -7.42
N VAL A 43 2.68 25.60 -6.57
CA VAL A 43 1.85 26.50 -5.75
C VAL A 43 0.98 27.40 -6.60
N ASP A 44 1.55 28.05 -7.61
CA ASP A 44 0.85 29.00 -8.47
C ASP A 44 -0.28 28.30 -9.25
N ARG A 45 -0.01 27.12 -9.81
CA ARG A 45 -1.02 26.33 -10.53
C ARG A 45 -2.11 25.82 -9.60
N MET A 46 -1.75 25.28 -8.44
CA MET A 46 -2.72 24.79 -7.46
C MET A 46 -3.65 25.90 -6.97
N ARG A 47 -3.12 27.10 -6.74
CA ARG A 47 -3.91 28.29 -6.37
C ARG A 47 -4.79 28.76 -7.52
N ALA A 48 -4.27 28.80 -8.74
CA ALA A 48 -5.04 29.21 -9.91
C ALA A 48 -6.25 28.29 -10.14
N VAL A 49 -6.05 26.96 -10.06
CA VAL A 49 -7.14 25.98 -10.21
C VAL A 49 -8.18 26.16 -9.12
N GLN A 50 -7.77 26.29 -7.85
CA GLN A 50 -8.71 26.50 -6.75
C GLN A 50 -9.45 27.83 -6.85
N SER A 51 -8.79 28.91 -7.32
CA SER A 51 -9.44 30.20 -7.53
C SER A 51 -10.47 30.16 -8.66
N ALA A 52 -10.24 29.37 -9.71
CA ALA A 52 -11.12 29.26 -10.86
C ALA A 52 -12.30 28.29 -10.62
N HIS A 53 -12.08 27.22 -9.86
CA HIS A 53 -13.02 26.10 -9.75
C HIS A 53 -13.48 25.79 -8.31
N GLY A 54 -12.98 26.54 -7.33
CA GLY A 54 -13.31 26.38 -5.91
C GLY A 54 -12.49 25.29 -5.20
N PRO A 55 -12.68 25.12 -3.88
CA PRO A 55 -11.85 24.23 -3.04
C PRO A 55 -12.02 22.73 -3.32
N HIS A 56 -13.03 22.35 -4.11
CA HIS A 56 -13.30 20.95 -4.49
C HIS A 56 -12.57 20.52 -5.77
N SER A 57 -11.86 21.44 -6.44
CA SER A 57 -11.20 21.17 -7.73
C SER A 57 -9.87 20.43 -7.61
N VAL A 58 -9.40 20.16 -6.40
CA VAL A 58 -8.10 19.57 -6.11
C VAL A 58 -8.25 18.39 -5.17
N ALA A 59 -7.36 17.41 -5.32
CA ALA A 59 -7.28 16.21 -4.51
C ALA A 59 -5.82 15.81 -4.29
N PHE A 60 -5.57 14.98 -3.27
CA PHE A 60 -4.29 14.31 -3.08
C PHE A 60 -4.48 12.79 -3.01
N LEU A 61 -3.46 12.05 -3.42
CA LEU A 61 -3.40 10.60 -3.30
C LEU A 61 -2.19 10.21 -2.45
N SER A 62 -2.43 9.56 -1.32
CA SER A 62 -1.40 9.00 -0.44
C SER A 62 -1.10 7.54 -0.81
N THR A 63 -0.15 6.93 -0.09
CA THR A 63 0.23 5.52 -0.24
C THR A 63 0.48 4.88 1.13
N GLY A 64 0.24 3.57 1.24
CA GLY A 64 0.66 2.78 2.40
C GLY A 64 2.17 2.44 2.42
N GLN A 65 2.94 2.94 1.45
CA GLN A 65 4.38 2.65 1.29
C GLN A 65 5.30 3.76 1.82
N ILE A 66 4.74 4.88 2.26
CA ILE A 66 5.50 5.95 2.94
C ILE A 66 5.48 5.74 4.45
N VAL A 67 6.41 6.37 5.15
CA VAL A 67 6.44 6.31 6.62
C VAL A 67 5.26 7.07 7.23
N THR A 68 4.86 6.68 8.44
CA THR A 68 3.67 7.22 9.12
C THR A 68 3.77 8.74 9.30
N GLU A 69 4.96 9.26 9.56
CA GLU A 69 5.26 10.67 9.73
C GLU A 69 5.02 11.47 8.45
N GLU A 70 5.45 10.95 7.30
CA GLU A 70 5.22 11.56 5.99
C GLU A 70 3.74 11.54 5.63
N MET A 71 3.04 10.45 5.95
CA MET A 71 1.60 10.34 5.77
C MET A 71 0.85 11.37 6.62
N ALA A 72 1.23 11.54 7.89
CA ALA A 72 0.66 12.52 8.78
C ALA A 72 0.93 13.96 8.29
N LEU A 73 2.16 14.24 7.84
CA LEU A 73 2.55 15.53 7.28
C LEU A 73 1.75 15.86 6.01
N LEU A 74 1.65 14.92 5.07
CA LEU A 74 0.87 15.08 3.84
C LEU A 74 -0.59 15.40 4.16
N GLY A 75 -1.19 14.65 5.09
CA GLY A 75 -2.55 14.89 5.54
C GLY A 75 -2.72 16.29 6.17
N ALA A 76 -1.80 16.69 7.04
CA ALA A 76 -1.85 17.99 7.70
C ALA A 76 -1.69 19.15 6.71
N VAL A 77 -0.70 19.08 5.82
CA VAL A 77 -0.45 20.09 4.78
C VAL A 77 -1.64 20.16 3.83
N ALA A 78 -2.16 19.04 3.34
CA ALA A 78 -3.27 19.03 2.40
C ALA A 78 -4.57 19.57 3.02
N LYS A 79 -4.94 19.08 4.21
CA LYS A 79 -6.22 19.43 4.85
C LYS A 79 -6.20 20.79 5.52
N PHE A 80 -5.20 21.07 6.35
CA PHE A 80 -5.14 22.28 7.16
C PHE A 80 -4.37 23.41 6.49
N GLY A 81 -3.30 23.09 5.74
CA GLY A 81 -2.50 24.09 5.04
C GLY A 81 -3.14 24.54 3.72
N MET A 82 -3.51 23.60 2.87
CA MET A 82 -3.97 23.85 1.50
C MET A 82 -5.50 23.86 1.35
N GLY A 83 -6.25 23.45 2.39
CA GLY A 83 -7.72 23.41 2.35
C GLY A 83 -8.31 22.35 1.41
N ILE A 84 -7.52 21.37 0.99
CA ILE A 84 -7.95 20.32 0.06
C ILE A 84 -9.02 19.45 0.72
N ARG A 85 -10.18 19.33 0.08
CA ARG A 85 -11.29 18.50 0.61
C ARG A 85 -11.13 17.03 0.25
N HIS A 86 -10.65 16.73 -0.95
CA HIS A 86 -10.58 15.36 -1.47
C HIS A 86 -9.22 14.72 -1.20
N GLY A 87 -9.22 13.52 -0.65
CA GLY A 87 -8.02 12.74 -0.37
C GLY A 87 -8.35 11.26 -0.39
N ASP A 88 -7.46 10.46 -0.98
CA ASP A 88 -7.58 9.01 -1.03
C ASP A 88 -6.18 8.37 -0.99
N ALA A 89 -6.11 7.04 -0.99
CA ALA A 89 -4.83 6.31 -1.01
C ALA A 89 -4.94 4.97 -1.74
N ASN A 90 -3.81 4.42 -2.19
CA ASN A 90 -3.77 3.07 -2.76
C ASN A 90 -4.27 1.99 -1.77
N THR A 91 -4.22 2.26 -0.47
CA THR A 91 -4.77 1.37 0.57
C THR A 91 -6.27 1.14 0.40
N ARG A 92 -7.01 2.05 -0.26
CA ARG A 92 -8.41 1.82 -0.62
C ARG A 92 -8.57 0.63 -1.57
N GLN A 93 -7.64 0.43 -2.49
CA GLN A 93 -7.70 -0.64 -3.48
C GLN A 93 -7.39 -2.02 -2.87
N CYS A 94 -6.81 -2.05 -1.67
CA CYS A 94 -6.37 -3.28 -1.02
C CYS A 94 -7.18 -3.58 0.26
N MET A 95 -7.14 -2.66 1.23
CA MET A 95 -7.58 -2.93 2.59
C MET A 95 -8.97 -2.38 2.93
N ALA A 96 -9.59 -1.56 2.06
CA ALA A 96 -10.86 -0.89 2.39
C ALA A 96 -11.97 -1.84 2.85
N THR A 97 -12.14 -2.97 2.17
CA THR A 97 -13.17 -3.97 2.53
C THR A 97 -12.90 -4.58 3.90
N ALA A 98 -11.63 -4.90 4.19
CA ALA A 98 -11.24 -5.43 5.49
C ALA A 98 -11.49 -4.42 6.62
N VAL A 99 -11.11 -3.16 6.41
CA VAL A 99 -11.37 -2.05 7.36
C VAL A 99 -12.86 -1.94 7.71
N VAL A 100 -13.73 -1.97 6.70
CA VAL A 100 -15.19 -1.88 6.90
C VAL A 100 -15.71 -3.10 7.67
N ALA A 101 -15.29 -4.31 7.28
CA ALA A 101 -15.70 -5.54 7.94
C ALA A 101 -15.26 -5.59 9.41
N TYR A 102 -14.02 -5.22 9.73
CA TYR A 102 -13.52 -5.19 11.11
C TYR A 102 -14.30 -4.17 11.96
N LYS A 103 -14.59 -2.98 11.43
CA LYS A 103 -15.41 -1.99 12.14
C LYS A 103 -16.83 -2.48 12.40
N GLN A 104 -17.44 -3.16 11.44
CA GLN A 104 -18.80 -3.70 11.59
C GLN A 104 -18.86 -4.87 12.57
N ALA A 105 -17.85 -5.74 12.58
CA ALA A 105 -17.83 -6.93 13.43
C ALA A 105 -17.33 -6.65 14.87
N PHE A 106 -16.28 -5.81 15.02
CA PHE A 106 -15.58 -5.62 16.29
C PHE A 106 -15.51 -4.17 16.77
N GLY A 107 -15.93 -3.20 15.95
CA GLY A 107 -15.94 -1.78 16.32
C GLY A 107 -14.60 -1.05 16.20
N PHE A 108 -13.53 -1.72 15.74
CA PHE A 108 -12.21 -1.12 15.54
C PHE A 108 -11.54 -1.58 14.23
N ASP A 109 -10.47 -0.89 13.86
CA ASP A 109 -9.77 -1.03 12.58
C ASP A 109 -8.41 -1.72 12.77
N ALA A 110 -8.44 -3.02 13.06
CA ALA A 110 -7.26 -3.87 13.10
C ALA A 110 -7.68 -5.35 13.25
N PRO A 111 -6.84 -6.30 12.82
CA PRO A 111 -6.99 -7.69 13.21
C PRO A 111 -6.89 -7.83 14.74
N PRO A 112 -7.74 -8.65 15.39
CA PRO A 112 -7.67 -8.93 16.84
C PRO A 112 -6.60 -9.95 17.22
N TYR A 113 -5.75 -10.38 16.28
CA TYR A 113 -4.74 -11.42 16.44
C TYR A 113 -3.35 -10.91 16.05
N THR A 114 -2.33 -11.66 16.45
CA THR A 114 -0.92 -11.42 16.18
C THR A 114 -0.30 -12.59 15.39
N TYR A 115 0.95 -12.47 14.98
CA TYR A 115 1.65 -13.59 14.35
C TYR A 115 1.94 -14.75 15.33
N ASP A 116 1.95 -14.51 16.64
CA ASP A 116 2.18 -15.55 17.65
C ASP A 116 1.01 -16.55 17.71
N ASP A 117 -0.19 -16.11 17.36
CA ASP A 117 -1.38 -16.96 17.29
C ASP A 117 -1.25 -18.03 16.19
N LEU A 118 -0.43 -17.78 15.16
CA LEU A 118 -0.14 -18.76 14.11
C LEU A 118 0.56 -20.01 14.68
N GLU A 119 1.47 -19.84 15.64
CA GLU A 119 2.21 -20.95 16.26
C GLU A 119 1.35 -21.74 17.26
N GLN A 120 0.36 -21.07 17.86
CA GLN A 120 -0.54 -21.67 18.83
C GLN A 120 -1.76 -22.34 18.19
N SER A 121 -2.07 -22.00 16.93
CA SER A 121 -3.23 -22.52 16.22
C SER A 121 -3.11 -24.01 15.90
N ASP A 122 -4.12 -24.79 16.27
CA ASP A 122 -4.22 -26.20 15.87
C ASP A 122 -4.68 -26.36 14.42
N THR A 123 -5.24 -25.29 13.85
CA THR A 123 -5.95 -25.29 12.58
C THR A 123 -5.92 -23.91 11.93
N ILE A 124 -5.63 -23.84 10.63
CA ILE A 124 -5.59 -22.60 9.86
C ILE A 124 -6.54 -22.71 8.66
N PHE A 125 -7.41 -21.71 8.49
CA PHE A 125 -8.26 -21.53 7.31
C PHE A 125 -7.76 -20.34 6.48
N LEU A 126 -7.35 -20.58 5.25
CA LEU A 126 -6.93 -19.55 4.31
C LEU A 126 -8.01 -19.39 3.23
N VAL A 127 -8.51 -18.17 3.02
CA VAL A 127 -9.56 -17.88 2.02
C VAL A 127 -9.09 -16.75 1.11
N GLY A 128 -8.96 -17.03 -0.19
CA GLY A 128 -8.55 -16.01 -1.17
C GLY A 128 -7.10 -15.52 -0.98
N ASP A 129 -6.30 -16.25 -0.20
CA ASP A 129 -4.91 -15.92 0.10
C ASP A 129 -3.93 -16.65 -0.85
N GLN A 130 -2.80 -16.01 -1.14
CA GLN A 130 -1.72 -16.57 -1.95
C GLN A 130 -0.36 -16.50 -1.24
N SER A 131 -0.35 -16.37 0.09
CA SER A 131 0.88 -16.17 0.87
C SER A 131 1.89 -17.32 0.70
N PHE A 132 1.43 -18.48 0.22
CA PHE A 132 2.25 -19.67 -0.07
C PHE A 132 2.32 -20.02 -1.57
N GLY A 133 2.04 -19.07 -2.47
CA GLY A 133 2.15 -19.27 -3.92
C GLY A 133 1.11 -20.21 -4.53
N THR A 134 0.01 -20.50 -3.81
CA THR A 134 -1.08 -21.36 -4.28
C THR A 134 -2.25 -20.50 -4.76
N PHE A 135 -2.82 -20.82 -5.92
CA PHE A 135 -3.94 -20.08 -6.50
C PHE A 135 -5.23 -20.25 -5.68
N ALA A 136 -6.07 -19.21 -5.73
CA ALA A 136 -7.32 -19.01 -5.01
C ALA A 136 -8.13 -20.29 -4.72
N GLY A 137 -8.24 -20.61 -3.42
CA GLY A 137 -9.09 -21.64 -2.85
C GLY A 137 -9.22 -21.46 -1.33
N VAL A 138 -10.16 -22.17 -0.72
CA VAL A 138 -10.16 -22.34 0.75
C VAL A 138 -9.16 -23.44 1.06
N MET A 139 -8.10 -23.13 1.80
CA MET A 139 -7.11 -24.09 2.25
C MET A 139 -7.22 -24.28 3.77
N TYR A 140 -7.10 -25.54 4.19
CA TYR A 140 -7.15 -25.95 5.58
C TYR A 140 -5.83 -26.62 5.95
N VAL A 141 -5.28 -26.28 7.11
CA VAL A 141 -4.03 -26.87 7.60
C VAL A 141 -4.15 -27.25 9.07
N GLU A 142 -3.90 -28.52 9.41
CA GLU A 142 -3.92 -29.04 10.80
C GLU A 142 -2.53 -29.26 11.38
N ARG A 143 -2.42 -29.07 12.69
CA ARG A 143 -1.21 -29.25 13.50
C ARG A 143 -0.72 -30.70 13.63
N SER A 144 -1.50 -31.69 13.19
CA SER A 144 -1.05 -33.10 13.16
C SER A 144 0.15 -33.33 12.21
N ASP A 145 0.58 -32.31 11.48
CA ASP A 145 1.76 -32.33 10.59
C ASP A 145 2.99 -31.60 11.21
N PRO A 146 3.85 -32.29 11.98
CA PRO A 146 5.10 -31.73 12.48
C PRO A 146 6.03 -31.42 11.31
N GLY A 147 6.11 -30.15 10.91
CA GLY A 147 6.88 -29.69 9.75
C GLY A 147 6.15 -28.68 8.85
N ILE A 148 4.93 -28.27 9.23
CA ILE A 148 4.10 -27.27 8.54
C ILE A 148 4.87 -26.00 8.12
N PHE A 149 5.69 -25.44 9.02
CA PHE A 149 6.50 -24.25 8.74
C PHE A 149 7.52 -24.50 7.61
N ASN A 150 8.15 -25.69 7.60
CA ASN A 150 9.10 -26.10 6.57
C ASN A 150 8.44 -26.45 5.23
N ARG A 151 7.18 -26.93 5.23
CA ARG A 151 6.44 -27.24 3.99
C ARG A 151 5.85 -25.99 3.34
N LEU A 152 5.24 -25.11 4.14
CA LEU A 152 4.66 -23.85 3.66
C LEU A 152 5.70 -22.89 3.09
N LEU A 153 6.93 -22.89 3.61
CA LEU A 153 8.03 -22.06 3.10
C LEU A 153 8.94 -22.75 2.08
N GLY A 154 8.81 -24.06 1.88
CA GLY A 154 9.88 -24.87 1.28
C GLY A 154 9.57 -25.60 -0.03
N ARG A 155 8.34 -26.07 -0.28
CA ARG A 155 8.07 -26.89 -1.48
C ARG A 155 6.61 -26.79 -1.94
N SER A 156 6.43 -26.45 -3.21
CA SER A 156 5.21 -26.74 -3.97
C SER A 156 4.91 -28.24 -3.88
N HIS A 157 3.80 -28.68 -3.27
CA HIS A 157 2.97 -29.84 -3.68
C HIS A 157 1.83 -30.15 -2.69
N ALA A 158 0.75 -30.71 -3.26
CA ALA A 158 -0.45 -31.36 -2.71
C ALA A 158 -1.56 -30.46 -2.13
N VAL A 159 -2.41 -29.98 -3.06
CA VAL A 159 -3.80 -29.58 -2.83
C VAL A 159 -4.59 -30.81 -2.36
N GLN A 160 -5.21 -30.76 -1.18
CA GLN A 160 -6.35 -31.63 -0.89
C GLN A 160 -7.64 -30.87 -1.24
N PRO A 161 -8.33 -31.22 -2.33
CA PRO A 161 -9.61 -30.62 -2.66
C PRO A 161 -10.68 -31.09 -1.67
N PHE A 162 -11.65 -30.21 -1.44
CA PHE A 162 -12.86 -30.48 -0.67
C PHE A 162 -13.60 -31.68 -1.30
N ALA A 163 -13.62 -32.83 -0.64
CA ALA A 163 -14.57 -33.89 -0.95
C ALA A 163 -15.88 -33.54 -0.24
N GLY A 164 -16.87 -33.10 -1.03
CA GLY A 164 -18.28 -33.06 -0.60
C GLY A 164 -18.88 -34.45 -0.54
#